data_AF-A0A955KMK9-F1
#
_entry.id   AF-A0A955KMK9-F1
#
_cell.length_a   1.000
_cell.length_b   1.000
_cell.length_c   1.000
_cell.angle_alpha   90.00
_cell.angle_beta   90.00
_cell.angle_gamma   90.00
#
_symmetry.space_group_name_H-M   'P 1'
#
loop_
_entity.id
_entity.type
_entity.pdbx_description
1 polymer ?
#
loop_
_entity_poly.entity_id
_entity_poly.type
_entity_poly.pdbx_seq_one_letter_code
_entity_poly.pdbx_strand_id
1 'polypeptide(L)'
;MNAQELHDAIFADPTAAQLADAGNDLGCASRMVAILPPIPRPGSMLGEQGLFGVLTVEEAEVFLQTVESLSISPLPEHAVFKRVLRWLQSDLGMEFGNATVHAMLHAMQGVGPGKISQATVDKLIAFSSQPQTVSPAQVSEAWSRYRPGGIISG
;
A
#
# COMPACT_ATOMS: atom_id res chain seq x y z
N MET A 1 -1.59 1.85 -11.72
CA MET A 1 -2.04 0.70 -12.51
C MET A 1 -2.04 1.09 -13.98
N ASN A 2 -1.43 0.29 -14.84
CA ASN A 2 -1.47 0.48 -16.29
C ASN A 2 -2.68 -0.23 -16.92
N ALA A 3 -2.94 0.00 -18.22
CA ALA A 3 -4.11 -0.55 -18.90
C ALA A 3 -4.13 -2.09 -18.94
N GLN A 4 -2.97 -2.75 -19.03
CA GLN A 4 -2.89 -4.21 -19.03
C GLN A 4 -3.20 -4.79 -17.64
N GLU A 5 -2.64 -4.22 -16.59
CA GLU A 5 -2.92 -4.61 -15.20
C GLU A 5 -4.41 -4.45 -14.87
N LEU A 6 -5.02 -3.35 -15.32
CA LEU A 6 -6.44 -3.11 -15.13
C LEU A 6 -7.30 -4.10 -15.94
N HIS A 7 -6.91 -4.40 -17.18
CA HIS A 7 -7.57 -5.43 -17.98
C HIS A 7 -7.55 -6.78 -17.26
N ASP A 8 -6.38 -7.21 -16.78
CA ASP A 8 -6.23 -8.50 -16.12
C ASP A 8 -7.05 -8.56 -14.82
N ALA A 9 -7.12 -7.44 -14.08
CA ALA A 9 -7.96 -7.33 -12.89
C ALA A 9 -9.47 -7.38 -13.21
N ILE A 10 -9.93 -6.70 -14.27
CA ILE A 10 -11.32 -6.76 -14.73
C ILE A 10 -11.67 -8.19 -15.17
N PHE A 11 -10.77 -8.85 -15.92
CA PHE A 11 -10.97 -10.21 -16.40
C PHE A 11 -11.05 -11.23 -15.26
N ALA A 12 -10.30 -11.01 -14.18
CA ALA A 12 -10.29 -11.88 -13.01
C ALA A 12 -11.57 -11.77 -12.13
N ASP A 13 -12.37 -10.71 -12.27
CA ASP A 13 -13.64 -10.52 -11.55
C ASP A 13 -14.83 -10.67 -12.50
N PRO A 14 -15.61 -11.78 -12.43
CA PRO A 14 -16.72 -12.02 -13.36
C PRO A 14 -17.75 -10.89 -13.40
N THR A 15 -18.02 -10.23 -12.26
CA THR A 15 -18.95 -9.12 -12.18
C THR A 15 -18.42 -7.90 -12.93
N ALA A 16 -17.14 -7.54 -12.75
CA ALA A 16 -16.50 -6.45 -13.45
C ALA A 16 -16.41 -6.69 -14.97
N ALA A 17 -16.06 -7.92 -15.37
CA ALA A 17 -16.04 -8.32 -16.78
C ALA A 17 -17.43 -8.16 -17.41
N GLN A 18 -18.50 -8.65 -16.75
CA GLN A 18 -19.87 -8.47 -17.23
C GLN A 18 -20.27 -6.99 -17.34
N LEU A 19 -19.88 -6.16 -16.38
CA LEU A 19 -20.14 -4.72 -16.43
C LEU A 19 -19.39 -4.05 -17.59
N ALA A 20 -18.14 -4.42 -17.82
CA ALA A 20 -17.32 -3.89 -18.92
C ALA A 20 -17.82 -4.36 -20.30
N ASP A 21 -18.25 -5.62 -20.43
CA ASP A 21 -18.85 -6.18 -21.64
C ASP A 21 -20.20 -5.53 -21.97
N ALA A 22 -20.98 -5.15 -20.95
CA ALA A 22 -22.21 -4.38 -21.11
C ALA A 22 -21.97 -2.89 -21.41
N GLY A 23 -20.72 -2.43 -21.52
CA GLY A 23 -20.37 -1.03 -21.71
C GLY A 23 -20.61 -0.13 -20.48
N ASN A 24 -20.87 -0.72 -19.31
CA ASN A 24 -21.06 0.00 -18.05
C ASN A 24 -19.71 0.29 -17.36
N ASP A 25 -18.93 1.18 -17.96
CA ASP A 25 -17.59 1.55 -17.46
C ASP A 25 -17.62 2.16 -16.06
N LEU A 26 -18.67 2.92 -15.74
CA LEU A 26 -18.84 3.50 -14.41
C LEU A 26 -19.07 2.43 -13.33
N GLY A 27 -19.93 1.45 -13.64
CA GLY A 27 -20.18 0.32 -12.76
C GLY A 27 -18.92 -0.54 -12.59
N CYS A 28 -18.23 -0.83 -13.68
CA CYS A 28 -16.98 -1.58 -13.66
C CYS A 28 -15.89 -0.84 -12.85
N ALA A 29 -15.70 0.46 -13.08
CA ALA A 29 -14.77 1.29 -12.32
C ALA A 29 -15.08 1.27 -10.82
N SER A 30 -16.37 1.41 -10.45
CA SER A 30 -16.81 1.35 -9.06
C SER A 30 -16.54 -0.02 -8.42
N ARG A 31 -16.75 -1.10 -9.17
CA ARG A 31 -16.41 -2.48 -8.74
C ARG A 31 -14.90 -2.64 -8.52
N MET A 32 -14.07 -2.13 -9.44
CA MET A 32 -12.61 -2.17 -9.32
C MET A 32 -12.12 -1.41 -8.09
N VAL A 33 -12.60 -0.20 -7.85
CA VAL A 33 -12.24 0.56 -6.63
C VAL A 33 -12.58 -0.22 -5.36
N ALA A 34 -13.66 -1.01 -5.37
CA ALA A 34 -14.10 -1.79 -4.20
C ALA A 34 -13.30 -3.08 -3.94
N ILE A 35 -12.68 -3.67 -4.97
CA ILE A 35 -12.01 -4.99 -4.84
C ILE A 35 -10.50 -4.94 -4.98
N LEU A 36 -9.96 -3.89 -5.62
CA LEU A 36 -8.52 -3.77 -5.81
C LEU A 36 -7.81 -3.53 -4.48
N PRO A 37 -6.60 -4.11 -4.30
CA PRO A 37 -5.83 -3.88 -3.08
C PRO A 37 -5.49 -2.39 -2.97
N PRO A 38 -5.47 -1.83 -1.75
CA PRO A 38 -5.14 -0.43 -1.54
C PRO A 38 -3.70 -0.13 -1.96
N ILE A 39 -3.42 1.13 -2.27
CA ILE A 39 -2.10 1.62 -2.67
C ILE A 39 -1.51 2.53 -1.60
N PRO A 40 -0.18 2.69 -1.54
CA PRO A 40 0.42 3.66 -0.64
C PRO A 40 -0.14 5.08 -0.88
N ARG A 41 -0.37 5.82 0.21
CA ARG A 41 -0.89 7.20 0.24
C ARG A 41 0.25 8.17 0.52
N PRO A 42 0.81 8.85 -0.49
CA PRO A 42 1.90 9.81 -0.30
C PRO A 42 1.52 10.92 0.69
N GLY A 43 2.49 11.37 1.48
CA GLY A 43 2.31 12.38 2.53
C GLY A 43 1.86 11.81 3.86
N SER A 44 1.84 10.48 4.02
CA SER A 44 1.53 9.81 5.28
C SER A 44 2.78 9.75 6.17
N MET A 45 3.23 10.91 6.62
CA MET A 45 4.41 11.05 7.47
C MET A 45 4.09 10.66 8.92
N LEU A 46 4.92 9.81 9.54
CA LEU A 46 4.88 9.54 10.98
C LEU A 46 6.28 9.68 11.59
N GLY A 47 6.38 10.51 12.62
CA GLY A 47 7.48 10.47 13.58
C GLY A 47 7.17 9.53 14.75
N GLU A 48 8.06 9.49 15.73
CA GLU A 48 7.92 8.69 16.96
C GLU A 48 6.54 8.87 17.64
N GLN A 49 6.14 10.12 17.91
CA GLN A 49 4.84 10.42 18.54
C GLN A 49 3.66 9.95 17.70
N GLY A 50 3.79 10.02 16.36
CA GLY A 50 2.74 9.57 15.44
C GLY A 50 2.50 8.08 15.52
N LEU A 51 3.52 7.27 15.81
CA LEU A 51 3.38 5.81 15.96
C LEU A 51 2.43 5.47 17.11
N PHE A 52 2.50 6.18 18.23
CA PHE A 52 1.58 6.00 19.38
C PHE A 52 0.12 6.39 19.07
N GLY A 53 -0.11 7.15 17.99
CA GLY A 53 -1.46 7.44 17.50
C GLY A 53 -2.05 6.34 16.61
N VAL A 54 -1.21 5.45 16.07
CA VAL A 54 -1.59 4.37 15.14
C VAL A 54 -1.54 2.99 15.79
N LEU A 55 -0.59 2.80 16.71
CA LEU A 55 -0.30 1.55 17.39
C LEU A 55 -0.70 1.63 18.88
N THR A 56 -0.83 0.48 19.54
CA THR A 56 -0.87 0.49 21.01
C THR A 56 0.49 0.93 21.56
N VAL A 57 0.54 1.39 22.81
CA VAL A 57 1.79 1.78 23.49
C VAL A 57 2.82 0.65 23.43
N GLU A 58 2.41 -0.58 23.72
CA GLU A 58 3.28 -1.75 23.67
C GLU A 58 3.80 -2.02 22.25
N GLU A 59 2.94 -1.95 21.23
CA GLU A 59 3.33 -2.14 19.83
C GLU A 59 4.31 -1.08 19.34
N ALA A 60 4.08 0.19 19.71
CA ALA A 60 4.95 1.30 19.35
C ALA A 60 6.34 1.16 20.01
N GLU A 61 6.39 0.85 21.30
CA GLU A 61 7.64 0.60 22.04
C GLU A 61 8.42 -0.56 21.43
N VAL A 62 7.76 -1.70 21.15
CA VAL A 62 8.39 -2.86 20.51
C VAL A 62 8.96 -2.49 19.14
N PHE A 63 8.20 -1.71 18.35
CA PHE A 63 8.66 -1.25 17.05
C PHE A 63 9.90 -0.36 17.16
N LEU A 64 9.85 0.67 18.01
CA LEU A 64 10.95 1.62 18.22
C LEU A 64 12.21 0.92 18.76
N GLN A 65 12.06 0.09 19.79
CA GLN A 65 13.19 -0.67 20.36
C GLN A 65 13.79 -1.65 19.35
N THR A 66 12.97 -2.27 18.49
CA THR A 66 13.46 -3.13 17.42
C THR A 66 14.26 -2.34 16.39
N VAL A 67 13.76 -1.19 15.95
CA VAL A 67 14.48 -0.31 15.02
C VAL A 67 15.79 0.19 15.64
N GLU A 68 15.78 0.63 16.90
CA GLU A 68 16.96 1.05 17.64
C GLU A 68 18.00 -0.06 17.76
N SER A 69 17.57 -1.26 18.19
CA SER A 69 18.44 -2.43 18.32
C SER A 69 19.09 -2.81 16.98
N LEU A 70 18.32 -2.81 15.89
CA LEU A 70 18.83 -3.14 14.57
C LEU A 70 19.72 -2.04 13.98
N SER A 71 19.55 -0.78 14.41
CA SER A 71 20.39 0.34 13.96
C SER A 71 21.84 0.28 14.46
N ILE A 72 22.09 -0.41 15.57
CA ILE A 72 23.41 -0.62 16.18
C ILE A 72 23.95 -2.04 15.99
N SER A 73 23.18 -2.91 15.32
CA SER A 73 23.54 -4.30 15.05
C SER A 73 24.71 -4.40 14.05
N PRO A 74 25.57 -5.43 14.13
CA PRO A 74 26.62 -5.66 13.12
C PRO A 74 26.08 -6.24 11.80
N LEU A 75 24.76 -6.39 11.64
CA LEU A 75 24.14 -6.92 10.43
C LEU A 75 24.38 -6.00 9.21
N PRO A 76 24.48 -6.56 7.98
CA PRO A 76 24.62 -5.76 6.76
C PRO A 76 23.55 -4.68 6.60
N GLU A 77 22.34 -4.95 7.08
CA GLU A 77 21.17 -4.08 6.97
C GLU A 77 21.15 -2.93 7.99
N HIS A 78 22.05 -2.91 8.99
CA HIS A 78 22.02 -1.91 10.09
C HIS A 78 22.01 -0.45 9.61
N ALA A 79 22.68 -0.16 8.48
CA ALA A 79 22.73 1.18 7.91
C ALA A 79 21.34 1.67 7.45
N VAL A 80 20.47 0.75 7.04
CA VAL A 80 19.07 1.05 6.69
C VAL A 80 18.29 1.40 7.95
N PHE A 81 18.36 0.57 8.98
CA PHE A 81 17.68 0.81 10.27
C PHE A 81 18.15 2.10 10.94
N LYS A 82 19.43 2.43 10.85
CA LYS A 82 19.97 3.71 11.34
C LYS A 82 19.39 4.92 10.62
N ARG A 83 19.11 4.81 9.32
CA ARG A 83 18.42 5.88 8.57
C ARG A 83 16.96 5.99 8.98
N VAL A 84 16.27 4.86 9.14
CA VAL A 84 14.87 4.81 9.62
C VAL A 84 14.74 5.47 10.98
N LEU A 85 15.59 5.10 11.93
CA LEU A 85 15.59 5.69 13.27
C LEU A 85 15.75 7.21 13.20
N ARG A 86 16.71 7.70 12.41
CA ARG A 86 16.93 9.14 12.22
C ARG A 86 15.72 9.85 11.61
N TRP A 87 14.99 9.21 10.69
CA TRP A 87 13.77 9.79 10.13
C TRP A 87 12.64 9.83 11.15
N LEU A 88 12.45 8.76 11.93
CA LEU A 88 11.45 8.71 13.00
C LEU A 88 11.69 9.75 14.10
N GLN A 89 12.96 10.02 14.41
CA GLN A 89 13.40 11.03 15.38
C GLN A 89 13.43 12.47 14.82
N SER A 90 13.21 12.64 13.52
CA SER A 90 13.18 13.98 12.90
C SER A 90 11.79 14.60 13.03
N ASP A 91 11.72 15.94 13.03
CA ASP A 91 10.45 16.68 13.04
C ASP A 91 9.55 16.36 11.83
N LEU A 92 10.15 15.91 10.72
CA LEU A 92 9.41 15.53 9.52
C LEU A 92 8.80 14.14 9.61
N GLY A 93 9.44 13.21 10.35
CA GLY A 93 9.06 11.80 10.39
C GLY A 93 9.53 10.99 9.17
N MET A 94 9.01 9.77 9.06
CA MET A 94 9.20 8.86 7.92
C MET A 94 7.93 8.83 7.06
N GLU A 95 8.08 8.81 5.73
CA GLU A 95 6.96 8.69 4.79
C GLU A 95 6.48 7.24 4.71
N PHE A 96 5.47 6.88 5.50
CA PHE A 96 4.92 5.53 5.49
C PHE A 96 4.14 5.23 4.21
N GLY A 97 3.67 6.24 3.47
CA GLY A 97 3.01 6.07 2.17
C GLY A 97 3.96 5.82 1.01
N ASN A 98 5.23 5.53 1.27
CA ASN A 98 6.21 5.19 0.24
C ASN A 98 6.29 3.66 0.06
N ALA A 99 6.24 3.17 -1.18
CA ALA A 99 6.31 1.74 -1.49
C ALA A 99 7.60 1.05 -0.99
N THR A 100 8.74 1.75 -1.01
CA THR A 100 10.00 1.27 -0.43
C THR A 100 9.88 1.10 1.08
N VAL A 101 9.19 2.02 1.77
CA VAL A 101 8.96 1.91 3.21
C VAL A 101 8.02 0.74 3.54
N HIS A 102 6.98 0.51 2.74
CA HIS A 102 6.13 -0.69 2.87
C HIS A 102 6.94 -1.98 2.72
N ALA A 103 7.80 -2.06 1.70
CA ALA A 103 8.66 -3.23 1.50
C ALA A 103 9.64 -3.43 2.68
N MET A 104 10.17 -2.34 3.23
CA MET A 104 11.02 -2.38 4.43
C MET A 104 10.24 -2.87 5.65
N LEU A 105 9.02 -2.37 5.89
CA LEU A 105 8.15 -2.83 6.98
C LEU A 105 7.91 -4.33 6.91
N HIS A 106 7.63 -4.87 5.72
CA HIS A 106 7.50 -6.31 5.53
C HIS A 106 8.80 -7.06 5.82
N ALA A 107 9.95 -6.55 5.39
CA ALA A 107 11.25 -7.17 5.66
C ALA A 107 11.63 -7.16 7.17
N MET A 108 11.10 -6.22 7.95
CA MET A 108 11.33 -6.15 9.40
C MET A 108 10.53 -7.18 10.21
N GLN A 109 9.57 -7.86 9.57
CA GLN A 109 8.74 -8.86 10.24
C GLN A 109 9.59 -10.01 10.78
N GLY A 110 9.39 -10.32 12.06
CA GLY A 110 10.10 -11.44 12.71
C GLY A 110 11.59 -11.23 12.96
N VAL A 111 12.13 -10.02 12.71
CA VAL A 111 13.52 -9.66 12.99
C VAL A 111 13.63 -8.95 14.36
N GLY A 112 14.69 -9.24 15.12
CA GLY A 112 15.00 -8.58 16.40
C GLY A 112 14.40 -9.26 17.64
N PRO A 113 14.78 -8.79 18.85
CA PRO A 113 14.43 -9.41 20.13
C PRO A 113 12.94 -9.27 20.50
N GLY A 114 12.26 -8.27 19.96
CA GLY A 114 10.82 -8.00 20.20
C GLY A 114 9.89 -8.41 19.07
N LYS A 115 10.42 -8.97 17.96
CA LYS A 115 9.70 -9.37 16.72
C LYS A 115 8.46 -8.55 16.42
N ILE A 116 8.62 -7.51 15.59
CA ILE A 116 7.49 -6.75 15.06
C ILE A 116 6.46 -7.71 14.45
N SER A 117 5.24 -7.67 14.98
CA SER A 117 4.17 -8.57 14.56
C SER A 117 3.64 -8.19 13.17
N GLN A 118 3.08 -9.16 12.45
CA GLN A 118 2.37 -8.90 11.20
C GLN A 118 1.26 -7.85 11.40
N ALA A 119 0.50 -7.96 12.49
CA ALA A 119 -0.58 -7.03 12.80
C ALA A 119 -0.09 -5.58 12.99
N THR A 120 1.10 -5.40 13.58
CA THR A 120 1.72 -4.07 13.74
C THR A 120 2.08 -3.48 12.37
N VAL A 121 2.67 -4.28 11.48
CA VAL A 121 2.97 -3.86 10.11
C VAL A 121 1.70 -3.53 9.33
N ASP A 122 0.66 -4.38 9.44
CA ASP A 122 -0.61 -4.19 8.76
C ASP A 122 -1.29 -2.88 9.19
N LYS A 123 -1.22 -2.52 10.47
CA LYS A 123 -1.74 -1.22 10.97
C LYS A 123 -1.02 -0.03 10.35
N LEU A 124 0.32 -0.08 10.28
CA LEU A 124 1.13 0.99 9.69
C LEU A 124 0.89 1.12 8.18
N ILE A 125 0.77 -0.01 7.48
CA ILE A 125 0.42 -0.05 6.06
C ILE A 125 -0.99 0.48 5.86
N ALA A 126 -1.98 0.02 6.63
CA ALA A 126 -3.36 0.47 6.53
C ALA A 126 -3.49 1.99 6.78
N PHE A 127 -2.79 2.53 7.80
CA PHE A 127 -2.73 3.96 8.05
C PHE A 127 -2.21 4.75 6.85
N SER A 128 -1.18 4.22 6.19
CA SER A 128 -0.48 4.87 5.08
C SER A 128 -0.96 4.43 3.70
N SER A 129 -2.14 3.83 3.64
CA SER A 129 -2.76 3.36 2.41
C SER A 129 -3.98 4.19 2.04
N GLN A 130 -4.33 4.16 0.75
CA GLN A 130 -5.56 4.73 0.20
C GLN A 130 -6.18 3.76 -0.80
N PRO A 131 -7.51 3.84 -1.02
CA PRO A 131 -8.14 3.11 -2.10
C PRO A 131 -7.52 3.43 -3.45
N GLN A 132 -7.52 2.47 -4.36
CA GLN A 132 -7.19 2.78 -5.75
C GLN A 132 -8.25 3.70 -6.35
N THR A 133 -7.84 4.50 -7.32
CA THR A 133 -8.75 5.27 -8.15
C THR A 133 -8.77 4.63 -9.54
N VAL A 134 -9.96 4.24 -9.98
CA VAL A 134 -10.21 3.74 -11.33
C VAL A 134 -11.32 4.58 -11.91
N SER A 135 -11.05 5.22 -13.04
CA SER A 135 -12.01 6.03 -13.77
C SER A 135 -12.70 5.22 -14.87
N PRO A 136 -13.91 5.61 -15.30
CA PRO A 136 -14.57 4.99 -16.45
C PRO A 136 -13.71 5.03 -17.72
N ALA A 137 -12.94 6.10 -17.92
CA ALA A 137 -12.04 6.25 -19.07
C ALA A 137 -10.92 5.18 -19.08
N GLN A 138 -10.34 4.88 -17.92
CA GLN A 138 -9.33 3.83 -17.79
C GLN A 138 -9.91 2.44 -18.07
N VAL A 139 -11.15 2.18 -17.62
CA VAL A 139 -11.86 0.94 -17.97
C VAL A 139 -12.08 0.85 -19.48
N SER A 140 -12.55 1.93 -20.09
CA SER A 140 -12.78 2.01 -21.53
C SER A 140 -11.50 1.72 -22.32
N GLU A 141 -10.38 2.34 -21.92
CA GLU A 141 -9.06 2.09 -22.52
C GLU A 141 -8.63 0.63 -22.36
N ALA A 142 -8.66 0.10 -21.13
CA ALA A 142 -8.23 -1.25 -20.80
C ALA A 142 -9.07 -2.34 -21.49
N TRP A 143 -10.38 -2.11 -21.66
CA TRP A 143 -11.32 -3.08 -22.22
C TRP A 143 -11.58 -2.91 -23.73
N SER A 144 -11.12 -1.81 -24.34
CA SER A 144 -11.41 -1.43 -25.74
C SER A 144 -11.10 -2.52 -26.77
N ARG A 145 -10.06 -3.31 -26.56
CA ARG A 145 -9.61 -4.38 -27.47
C ARG A 145 -10.47 -5.64 -27.40
N TYR A 146 -11.24 -5.82 -26.33
CA TYR A 146 -11.95 -7.05 -26.01
C TYR A 146 -13.47 -6.90 -26.03
N ARG A 147 -13.99 -5.67 -26.08
CA ARG A 147 -15.45 -5.44 -26.12
C ARG A 147 -16.10 -6.20 -27.29
N PRO A 148 -17.06 -7.10 -27.01
CA PRO A 148 -17.86 -7.73 -28.05
C PRO A 148 -18.78 -6.67 -28.68
N GLY A 149 -18.37 -6.10 -29.81
CA GLY A 149 -19.19 -5.12 -30.57
C GLY A 149 -18.41 -3.99 -31.25
N GLY A 150 -17.13 -3.79 -30.91
CA GLY A 150 -16.36 -2.65 -31.42
C GLY A 150 -16.73 -1.34 -30.70
N ILE A 151 -15.69 -0.62 -30.25
CA ILE A 151 -15.65 0.73 -29.66
C ILE A 151 -17.04 1.40 -29.50
N ILE A 152 -17.55 1.46 -28.27
CA ILE A 152 -18.64 2.39 -27.94
C ILE A 152 -17.99 3.69 -27.49
N SER A 153 -17.97 4.67 -28.38
CA SER A 153 -17.64 6.07 -28.08
C SER A 153 -18.85 6.78 -27.49
N GLY A 154 -18.63 7.65 -26.51
CA GLY A 154 -19.62 8.62 -26.01
C GLY A 154 -19.43 8.95 -24.54
#